data_AF-A0A5Q0P0W4-F1
#
_entry.id   AF-A0A5Q0P0W4-F1
#
_cell.length_a   1.000
_cell.length_b   1.000
_cell.length_c   1.000
_cell.angle_alpha   90.00
_cell.angle_beta   90.00
_cell.angle_gamma   90.00
#
_symmetry.space_group_name_H-M   'P 1'
#
loop_
_entity.id
_entity.type
_entity.pdbx_description
1 polymer ?
#
loop_
_entity_poly.entity_id
_entity_poly.type
_entity_poly.pdbx_seq_one_letter_code
_entity_poly.pdbx_strand_id
1 'polypeptide(L)'
;MNGRDIQDEAFIWYSFGPGLIIMIVAFYIQSQQTVKVSYGCGIVQNYKLNINSKNKFERVIIKFEDSSYYRHLRFEDHLLREESGDYVCFEFYDKFKNSSLKESVVLKWIEPTEMQNIKRINQIK
;
A
#
# COMPACT_ATOMS: atom_id res chain seq x y z
N MET A 1 -47.68 -3.49 28.86
CA MET A 1 -46.49 -2.95 28.18
C MET A 1 -46.86 -1.55 27.70
N ASN A 2 -46.16 -0.54 28.19
CA ASN A 2 -46.63 0.84 28.24
C ASN A 2 -46.22 1.59 26.97
N GLY A 3 -47.14 2.28 26.30
CA GLY A 3 -46.89 2.90 24.98
C GLY A 3 -45.81 4.00 24.93
N ARG A 4 -45.31 4.45 26.09
CA ARG A 4 -44.18 5.39 26.20
C ARG A 4 -42.83 4.75 25.89
N ASP A 5 -42.61 3.50 26.32
CA ASP A 5 -41.35 2.78 26.07
C ASP A 5 -41.10 2.56 24.56
N ILE A 6 -42.18 2.47 23.77
CA ILE A 6 -42.11 2.23 22.31
C ILE A 6 -41.71 3.51 21.55
N GLN A 7 -42.08 4.70 22.05
CA GLN A 7 -41.77 5.97 21.39
C GLN A 7 -40.33 6.41 21.60
N ASP A 8 -39.77 6.18 22.79
CA ASP A 8 -38.40 6.56 23.12
C ASP A 8 -37.38 5.69 22.35
N GLU A 9 -37.65 4.39 22.21
CA GLU A 9 -36.86 3.47 21.38
C GLU A 9 -36.91 3.88 19.90
N ALA A 10 -38.08 4.24 19.36
CA ALA A 10 -38.22 4.68 17.97
C ALA A 10 -37.46 5.98 17.69
N PHE A 11 -37.43 6.91 18.65
CA PHE A 11 -36.67 8.17 18.54
C PHE A 11 -35.17 7.92 18.53
N ILE A 12 -34.66 7.03 19.37
CA ILE A 12 -33.24 6.65 19.43
C ILE A 12 -32.81 5.97 18.13
N TRP A 13 -33.59 5.00 17.63
CA TRP A 13 -33.30 4.32 16.36
C TRP A 13 -33.34 5.26 15.16
N TYR A 14 -34.28 6.22 15.12
CA TYR A 14 -34.36 7.19 14.04
C TYR A 14 -33.20 8.21 14.07
N SER A 15 -32.75 8.59 15.27
CA SER A 15 -31.70 9.60 15.43
C SER A 15 -30.28 9.04 15.30
N PHE A 16 -30.01 7.80 15.76
CA PHE A 16 -28.68 7.20 15.74
C PHE A 16 -28.50 6.08 14.69
N GLY A 17 -29.59 5.43 14.28
CA GLY A 17 -29.57 4.35 13.29
C GLY A 17 -28.93 4.76 11.95
N PRO A 18 -29.32 5.91 11.34
CA PRO A 18 -28.71 6.35 10.09
C PRO A 18 -27.20 6.58 10.20
N GLY A 19 -26.74 7.15 11.32
CA GLY A 19 -25.31 7.40 11.57
C GLY A 19 -24.49 6.11 11.68
N LEU A 20 -25.03 5.09 12.37
CA LEU A 20 -24.40 3.78 12.46
C LEU A 20 -24.32 3.08 11.10
N ILE A 21 -25.38 3.16 10.28
CA ILE A 21 -25.38 2.59 8.93
C ILE A 21 -24.31 3.26 8.06
N ILE A 22 -24.20 4.59 8.09
CA ILE A 22 -23.17 5.32 7.33
C ILE A 22 -21.76 4.90 7.78
N MET A 23 -21.52 4.75 9.09
CA MET A 23 -20.22 4.27 9.60
C MET A 23 -19.88 2.85 9.13
N ILE A 24 -20.85 1.93 9.19
CA ILE A 24 -20.64 0.55 8.74
C ILE A 24 -20.32 0.52 7.25
N VAL A 25 -21.05 1.28 6.43
CA VAL A 25 -20.81 1.37 4.98
C VAL A 25 -19.44 1.98 4.70
N ALA A 26 -19.06 3.06 5.40
CA ALA A 26 -17.73 3.67 5.24
C ALA A 26 -16.60 2.70 5.58
N PHE A 27 -16.73 1.94 6.69
CA PHE A 27 -15.75 0.93 7.08
C PHE A 27 -15.68 -0.22 6.07
N TYR A 28 -16.82 -0.64 5.51
CA TYR A 28 -16.90 -1.65 4.47
C TYR A 28 -16.24 -1.20 3.16
N ILE A 29 -16.48 0.04 2.72
CA ILE A 29 -15.82 0.59 1.53
C ILE A 29 -14.31 0.68 1.76
N GLN A 30 -13.88 1.12 2.94
CA GLN A 30 -12.46 1.24 3.25
C GLN A 30 -11.74 -0.11 3.34
N SER A 31 -12.41 -1.16 3.84
CA SER A 31 -11.83 -2.50 3.89
C SER A 31 -11.69 -3.14 2.50
N GLN A 32 -12.51 -2.71 1.54
CA GLN A 32 -12.46 -3.17 0.15
C GLN A 32 -11.44 -2.46 -0.72
N GLN A 33 -10.73 -1.44 -0.22
CA GLN A 33 -9.79 -0.69 -1.04
C GLN A 33 -8.62 -1.60 -1.44
N THR A 34 -8.67 -2.09 -2.69
CA THR A 34 -7.67 -2.98 -3.24
C THR A 34 -6.34 -2.24 -3.39
N VAL A 35 -5.28 -2.86 -2.87
CA VAL A 35 -3.94 -2.26 -2.93
C VAL A 35 -3.49 -2.23 -4.39
N LYS A 36 -3.28 -1.02 -4.92
CA LYS A 36 -2.79 -0.77 -6.27
C LYS A 36 -1.30 -1.05 -6.35
N VAL A 37 -0.94 -1.95 -7.25
CA VAL A 37 0.44 -2.23 -7.62
C VAL A 37 1.03 -1.07 -8.45
N SER A 38 2.31 -0.80 -8.25
CA SER A 38 3.11 0.11 -9.07
C SER A 38 4.38 -0.57 -9.56
N TYR A 39 4.96 -0.03 -10.64
CA TYR A 39 6.17 -0.55 -11.26
C TYR A 39 7.19 0.58 -11.41
N GLY A 40 8.47 0.24 -11.30
CA GLY A 40 9.55 1.19 -11.47
C GLY A 40 10.87 0.48 -11.75
N CYS A 41 11.85 1.23 -12.24
CA CYS A 41 13.22 0.78 -12.35
C CYS A 41 14.17 1.79 -11.70
N GLY A 42 15.36 1.34 -11.35
CA GLY A 42 16.36 2.18 -10.72
C GLY A 42 17.61 1.42 -10.32
N ILE A 43 18.51 2.11 -9.65
CA ILE A 43 19.79 1.55 -9.19
C ILE A 43 19.73 1.31 -7.70
N VAL A 44 20.01 0.06 -7.27
CA VAL A 44 20.14 -0.31 -5.87
C VAL A 44 21.33 0.41 -5.26
N GLN A 45 21.13 1.08 -4.14
CA GLN A 45 22.20 1.84 -3.47
C GLN A 45 22.73 1.10 -2.26
N ASN A 46 21.84 0.69 -1.38
CA ASN A 46 22.17 -0.04 -0.17
C ASN A 46 20.89 -0.61 0.48
N TYR A 47 21.09 -1.49 1.46
CA TYR A 47 20.06 -1.98 2.36
C TYR A 47 20.30 -1.43 3.77
N LYS A 48 19.21 -1.12 4.48
CA LYS A 48 19.26 -0.69 5.87
C LYS A 48 18.36 -1.56 6.72
N LEU A 49 18.94 -2.19 7.73
CA LEU A 49 18.20 -2.94 8.72
C LEU A 49 17.57 -1.98 9.74
N ASN A 50 16.26 -2.04 9.86
CA ASN A 50 15.50 -1.29 10.85
C ASN A 50 15.05 -2.23 11.96
N ILE A 51 15.53 -1.97 13.18
CA ILE A 51 15.18 -2.73 14.38
C ILE A 51 14.46 -1.79 15.34
N ASN A 52 13.27 -2.19 15.77
CA ASN A 52 12.55 -1.58 16.88
C ASN A 52 12.12 -2.71 17.85
N SER A 53 11.75 -2.36 19.08
CA SER A 53 11.38 -3.31 20.15
C SER A 53 10.30 -4.32 19.76
N LYS A 54 9.45 -4.01 18.77
CA LYS A 54 8.37 -4.87 18.29
C LYS A 54 8.57 -5.45 16.90
N ASN A 55 9.46 -4.89 16.08
CA ASN A 55 9.57 -5.22 14.65
C ASN A 55 11.01 -5.11 14.17
N LYS A 56 11.45 -6.12 13.42
CA LYS A 56 12.69 -6.11 12.64
C LYS A 56 12.32 -6.22 11.16
N PHE A 57 12.80 -5.30 10.34
CA PHE A 57 12.56 -5.34 8.90
C PHE A 57 13.69 -4.62 8.16
N GLU A 58 13.88 -4.95 6.90
CA GLU A 58 14.88 -4.32 6.05
C GLU A 58 14.26 -3.27 5.13
N ARG A 59 15.06 -2.29 4.73
CA ARG A 59 14.73 -1.33 3.68
C ARG A 59 15.77 -1.36 2.59
N VAL A 60 15.33 -1.46 1.36
CA VAL A 60 16.17 -1.22 0.18
C VAL A 60 16.08 0.26 -0.19
N ILE A 61 17.22 0.86 -0.51
CA ILE A 61 17.33 2.22 -1.01
C ILE A 61 17.59 2.13 -2.50
N ILE A 62 16.66 2.63 -3.30
CA ILE A 62 16.75 2.61 -4.76
C ILE A 62 16.71 4.05 -5.28
N LYS A 63 17.66 4.40 -6.15
CA LYS A 63 17.58 5.62 -6.94
C LYS A 63 16.71 5.33 -8.17
N PHE A 64 15.49 5.83 -8.16
CA PHE A 64 14.55 5.61 -9.27
C PHE A 64 15.07 6.31 -10.52
N GLU A 65 14.86 5.72 -11.70
CA GLU A 65 15.28 6.31 -12.97
C GLU A 65 14.53 7.64 -13.24
N ASP A 66 13.23 7.65 -13.00
CA ASP A 66 12.34 8.79 -13.27
C ASP A 66 12.38 9.88 -12.17
N SER A 67 13.30 9.80 -11.21
CA SER A 67 13.34 10.67 -10.03
C SER A 67 14.76 10.92 -9.54
N SER A 68 15.12 12.18 -9.31
CA SER A 68 16.39 12.54 -8.65
C SER A 68 16.48 12.08 -7.20
N TYR A 69 15.38 11.60 -6.61
CA TYR A 69 15.30 11.19 -5.21
C TYR A 69 15.44 9.69 -5.01
N TYR A 70 16.15 9.33 -3.94
CA TYR A 70 16.20 7.99 -3.39
C TYR A 70 14.86 7.62 -2.73
N ARG A 71 14.38 6.42 -3.00
CA ARG A 71 13.22 5.84 -2.34
C ARG A 71 13.68 4.79 -1.35
N HIS A 72 13.12 4.87 -0.14
CA HIS A 72 13.30 3.87 0.90
C HIS A 72 12.06 2.97 0.87
N LEU A 73 12.23 1.75 0.38
CA LEU A 73 11.16 0.77 0.27
C LEU A 73 11.41 -0.32 1.31
N ARG A 74 10.36 -0.74 2.02
CA ARG A 74 10.43 -1.93 2.86
C ARG A 74 10.76 -3.12 1.97
N PHE A 75 11.72 -3.91 2.41
CA PHE A 75 12.18 -5.12 1.75
C PHE A 75 11.68 -6.31 2.54
N GLU A 76 11.00 -7.23 1.86
CA GLU A 76 10.47 -8.43 2.52
C GLU A 76 11.51 -9.54 2.58
N ASP A 77 11.50 -10.29 3.67
CA ASP A 77 12.53 -11.30 3.98
C ASP A 77 12.58 -12.46 2.97
N HIS A 78 11.52 -12.64 2.17
CA HIS A 78 11.43 -13.69 1.16
C HIS A 78 12.07 -13.30 -0.18
N LEU A 79 12.43 -12.02 -0.37
CA LEU A 79 13.07 -11.54 -1.60
C LEU A 79 14.58 -11.71 -1.51
N LEU A 80 15.18 -12.20 -2.59
CA LEU A 80 16.64 -12.23 -2.72
C LEU A 80 17.17 -10.80 -2.90
N ARG A 81 18.28 -10.49 -2.23
CA ARG A 81 18.92 -9.18 -2.36
C ARG A 81 19.67 -9.11 -3.69
N GLU A 82 19.46 -8.01 -4.37
CA GLU A 82 20.28 -7.55 -5.50
C GLU A 82 21.50 -6.79 -4.98
N GLU A 83 22.60 -6.75 -5.74
CA GLU A 83 23.83 -6.10 -5.33
C GLU A 83 23.72 -4.57 -5.40
N SER A 84 24.56 -3.88 -4.63
CA SER A 84 24.62 -2.41 -4.68
C SER A 84 25.28 -1.97 -5.98
N GLY A 85 24.60 -1.10 -6.73
CA GLY A 85 24.99 -0.71 -8.09
C GLY A 85 24.16 -1.38 -9.17
N ASP A 86 23.39 -2.43 -8.84
CA ASP A 86 22.58 -3.12 -9.83
C ASP A 86 21.42 -2.27 -10.31
N TYR A 87 21.22 -2.30 -11.63
CA TYR A 87 20.02 -1.78 -12.25
C TYR A 87 18.92 -2.84 -12.16
N VAL A 88 17.83 -2.49 -11.50
CA VAL A 88 16.72 -3.39 -11.20
C VAL A 88 15.41 -2.77 -11.65
N CYS A 89 14.51 -3.59 -12.16
CA CYS A 89 13.10 -3.25 -12.30
C CYS A 89 12.32 -4.05 -11.26
N PHE A 90 11.26 -3.45 -10.72
CA PHE A 90 10.53 -4.04 -9.62
C PHE A 90 9.06 -3.66 -9.60
N GLU A 91 8.28 -4.57 -9.03
CA GLU A 91 6.92 -4.36 -8.60
C GLU A 91 6.91 -3.94 -7.13
N PHE A 92 6.16 -2.91 -6.80
CA PHE A 92 6.05 -2.41 -5.44
C PHE A 92 4.67 -1.84 -5.14
N TYR A 93 4.29 -1.89 -3.86
CA TYR A 93 3.19 -1.06 -3.38
C TYR A 93 3.69 0.33 -3.05
N ASP A 94 3.08 1.34 -3.67
CA ASP A 94 3.36 2.74 -3.36
C ASP A 94 2.40 3.26 -2.28
N LYS A 95 2.93 3.65 -1.11
CA LYS A 95 2.13 4.25 -0.04
C LYS A 95 1.38 5.51 -0.48
N PHE A 96 1.92 6.25 -1.46
CA PHE A 96 1.28 7.48 -1.93
C PHE A 96 0.07 7.18 -2.81
N LYS A 97 0.01 6.00 -3.43
CA LYS A 97 -1.16 5.51 -4.18
C LYS A 97 -2.08 4.62 -3.34
N ASN A 98 -1.62 4.20 -2.16
CA ASN A 98 -2.31 3.29 -1.25
C ASN A 98 -2.23 3.83 0.18
N SER A 99 -3.16 4.71 0.53
CA SER A 99 -3.18 5.42 1.82
C SER A 99 -3.30 4.51 3.05
N SER A 100 -3.77 3.27 2.89
CA SER A 100 -3.84 2.28 3.96
C SER A 100 -2.47 1.71 4.35
N LEU A 101 -1.46 1.88 3.49
CA LEU A 101 -0.11 1.37 3.75
C LEU A 101 0.71 2.33 4.60
N LYS A 102 1.40 1.78 5.59
CA LYS A 102 2.32 2.54 6.44
C LYS A 102 3.58 2.99 5.69
N GLU A 103 4.07 2.17 4.76
CA GLU A 103 5.25 2.42 3.96
C GLU A 103 5.15 1.72 2.60
N SER A 104 5.94 2.18 1.63
CA SER A 104 6.03 1.52 0.32
C SER A 104 6.85 0.23 0.45
N VAL A 105 6.47 -0.83 -0.26
CA VAL A 105 7.02 -2.18 -0.08
C VAL A 105 7.38 -2.79 -1.43
N VAL A 106 8.60 -3.32 -1.57
CA VAL A 106 8.99 -4.12 -2.76
C VAL A 106 8.34 -5.48 -2.69
N LEU A 107 7.74 -5.92 -3.79
CA LEU A 107 7.05 -7.20 -3.88
C LEU A 107 7.84 -8.23 -4.68
N LYS A 108 8.41 -7.80 -5.81
CA LYS A 108 9.24 -8.66 -6.65
C LYS A 108 10.17 -7.85 -7.55
N TRP A 109 11.31 -8.44 -7.85
CA TRP A 109 12.14 -8.05 -8.99
C TRP A 109 11.47 -8.56 -10.27
N ILE A 110 11.54 -7.76 -11.32
CA ILE A 110 11.02 -8.12 -12.64
C ILE A 110 12.09 -7.90 -13.69
N GLU A 111 12.04 -8.71 -14.74
CA GLU A 111 12.96 -8.52 -15.85
C GLU A 111 12.68 -7.19 -16.58
N PRO A 112 13.70 -6.54 -17.17
CA PRO A 112 13.51 -5.36 -17.99
C PRO A 112 12.51 -5.57 -19.14
N THR A 113 12.47 -6.79 -19.69
CA THR A 113 11.52 -7.20 -20.73
C THR A 113 10.07 -7.14 -20.26
N GLU A 114 9.80 -7.60 -19.03
CA GLU A 114 8.47 -7.49 -18.41
C GLU A 114 8.08 -6.02 -18.19
N MET A 115 9.02 -5.20 -17.70
CA MET A 115 8.77 -3.77 -17.53
C MET A 115 8.43 -3.06 -18.86
N GLN A 116 9.13 -3.40 -19.94
CA GLN A 116 8.82 -2.86 -21.26
C GLN A 116 7.41 -3.23 -21.72
N ASN A 117 6.99 -4.47 -21.51
CA ASN A 117 5.64 -4.92 -21.82
C ASN A 117 4.59 -4.15 -21.00
N ILE A 118 4.84 -3.95 -19.70
CA ILE A 118 3.97 -3.17 -18.83
C ILE A 118 3.87 -1.70 -19.29
N LYS A 119 5.00 -1.07 -19.63
CA LYS A 119 5.02 0.30 -20.16
C LYS A 119 4.18 0.41 -21.44
N ARG A 120 4.31 -0.56 -22.37
CA ARG A 120 3.48 -0.58 -23.60
C ARG A 120 1.99 -0.72 -23.29
N ILE A 121 1.60 -1.66 -22.42
CA ILE A 121 0.19 -1.87 -22.05
C ILE A 121 -0.41 -0.59 -21.44
N ASN A 122 0.34 0.08 -20.56
CA ASN A 122 -0.10 1.30 -19.90
C ASN A 122 -0.13 2.53 -20.83
N GLN A 123 0.57 2.50 -21.97
CA GLN A 123 0.51 3.57 -23.00
C GLN A 123 -0.67 3.40 -23.95
N ILE A 124 -1.25 2.21 -24.05
CA ILE A 124 -2.40 1.91 -24.93
C ILE A 124 -3.73 2.25 -24.23
N LYS A 125 -3.72 2.48 -22.93
CA LYS A 125 -4.89 2.73 -22.09
C LYS A 125 -5.01 4.20 -21.70
#